data_AF-A0A2V9BGM2-F1
#
_entry.id   AF-A0A2V9BGM2-F1
#
_cell.length_a   1.000
_cell.length_b   1.000
_cell.length_c   1.000
_cell.angle_alpha   90.00
_cell.angle_beta   90.00
_cell.angle_gamma   90.00
#
_symmetry.space_group_name_H-M   'P 1'
#
loop_
_entity.id
_entity.type
_entity.pdbx_description
1 polymer ?
#
loop_
_entity_poly.entity_id
_entity_poly.type
_entity_poly.pdbx_seq_one_letter_code
_entity_poly.pdbx_strand_id
1 'polypeptide(L)'
;MGAGKLAGADQRRLHRLGPGLSRGGRIRADPADPGGIGDRRGERLSARSRVSYSASRIAKQVVALGRAIEREYKGRRLDVVITLDRGFVFAADLIRQLRCRVVCHFVREDVRDVDHDGHARREVFFGARPDLKGRDVLLVDAVLDSGVTQEFLLRRLGESRPRSLRLAVLLDKTARRKVNLEPDYFAFRTASNQVWTGYGLAGSSGRGQNLRDLLRGGRNAVGQRSRRRRK
;
A
#
# COMPACT_ATOMS: atom_id res chain seq x y z
N MET A 1 -34.33 -59.33 -6.28
CA MET A 1 -34.60 -59.29 -4.82
C MET A 1 -34.04 -57.97 -4.30
N GLY A 2 -34.74 -57.23 -3.42
CA GLY A 2 -34.35 -55.85 -3.00
C GLY A 2 -34.51 -54.82 -4.14
N ALA A 3 -35.42 -53.84 -4.16
CA ALA A 3 -36.28 -53.19 -3.16
C ALA A 3 -35.56 -52.21 -2.20
N GLY A 4 -35.71 -50.89 -2.45
CA GLY A 4 -35.20 -49.79 -1.60
C GLY A 4 -35.87 -48.43 -1.92
N LYS A 5 -36.67 -47.90 -0.98
CA LYS A 5 -37.38 -46.59 -0.97
C LYS A 5 -36.64 -45.63 -0.01
N LEU A 6 -36.75 -44.29 0.01
CA LEU A 6 -37.39 -43.16 -0.73
C LEU A 6 -36.60 -41.88 -0.27
N ALA A 7 -36.75 -40.60 -0.67
CA ALA A 7 -37.64 -39.78 -1.52
C ALA A 7 -36.78 -38.58 -2.09
N GLY A 8 -37.25 -37.47 -2.69
CA GLY A 8 -38.60 -37.02 -3.06
C GLY A 8 -39.02 -35.59 -2.66
N ALA A 9 -38.09 -34.64 -2.43
CA ALA A 9 -38.39 -33.25 -1.98
C ALA A 9 -37.27 -32.26 -2.40
N ASP A 10 -37.47 -30.94 -2.57
CA ASP A 10 -38.66 -30.14 -2.89
C ASP A 10 -38.19 -28.77 -3.48
N GLN A 11 -39.01 -28.05 -4.25
CA GLN A 11 -38.68 -26.74 -4.82
C GLN A 11 -39.51 -25.58 -4.23
N ARG A 12 -38.80 -24.50 -3.85
CA ARG A 12 -39.29 -23.14 -3.51
C ARG A 12 -39.83 -22.93 -2.07
N ARG A 13 -39.01 -22.29 -1.23
CA ARG A 13 -39.35 -21.25 -0.22
C ARG A 13 -38.01 -20.77 0.39
N LEU A 14 -37.79 -19.51 0.81
CA LEU A 14 -38.45 -18.22 0.51
C LEU A 14 -37.42 -17.09 0.81
N HIS A 15 -37.70 -15.85 0.40
CA HIS A 15 -36.80 -14.69 0.61
C HIS A 15 -36.55 -14.37 2.10
N ARG A 16 -35.28 -14.05 2.46
CA ARG A 16 -34.83 -12.78 3.10
C ARG A 16 -33.38 -12.87 3.61
N LEU A 17 -32.46 -12.13 2.98
CA LEU A 17 -31.22 -11.69 3.64
C LEU A 17 -31.45 -10.29 4.22
N GLY A 18 -31.87 -10.24 5.49
CA GLY A 18 -31.91 -9.03 6.30
C GLY A 18 -30.57 -8.75 7.00
N PRO A 19 -30.31 -7.52 7.46
CA PRO A 19 -29.01 -7.13 7.98
C PRO A 19 -28.72 -7.70 9.38
N GLY A 20 -27.56 -8.33 9.57
CA GLY A 20 -27.15 -8.94 10.84
C GLY A 20 -25.65 -8.86 11.10
N LEU A 21 -25.18 -7.78 11.73
CA LEU A 21 -23.86 -7.74 12.39
C LEU A 21 -23.97 -8.45 13.75
N SER A 22 -23.86 -9.78 13.74
CA SER A 22 -24.03 -10.63 14.93
C SER A 22 -22.91 -10.43 15.96
N ARG A 23 -23.07 -9.46 16.86
CA ARG A 23 -22.36 -9.43 18.15
C ARG A 23 -22.86 -10.59 19.02
N GLY A 24 -21.98 -11.45 19.52
CA GLY A 24 -22.40 -12.47 20.50
C GLY A 24 -21.54 -13.74 20.69
N GLY A 25 -20.42 -13.92 19.97
CA GLY A 25 -19.54 -15.07 20.19
C GLY A 25 -18.54 -14.83 21.32
N ARG A 26 -18.70 -15.45 22.50
CA ARG A 26 -17.66 -15.49 23.53
C ARG A 26 -16.58 -16.51 23.15
N ILE A 27 -15.55 -16.07 22.42
CA ILE A 27 -14.30 -16.83 22.32
C ILE A 27 -13.71 -16.94 23.73
N ARG A 28 -13.42 -18.17 24.18
CA ARG A 28 -12.71 -18.40 25.45
C ARG A 28 -11.26 -17.94 25.27
N ALA A 29 -10.78 -17.09 26.16
CA ALA A 29 -9.39 -16.65 26.14
C ALA A 29 -8.45 -17.81 26.52
N ASP A 30 -7.29 -17.87 25.86
CA ASP A 30 -6.19 -18.73 26.25
C ASP A 30 -5.52 -18.14 27.52
N PRO A 31 -5.30 -18.91 28.61
CA PRO A 31 -4.65 -18.42 29.82
C PRO A 31 -3.22 -17.88 29.62
N ALA A 32 -2.57 -18.12 28.47
CA ALA A 32 -1.20 -17.72 28.19
C ALA A 32 -1.02 -16.30 27.62
N ASP A 33 -2.07 -15.49 27.45
CA ASP A 33 -2.00 -14.12 26.89
C ASP A 33 -1.98 -13.02 27.98
N PRO A 34 -0.83 -12.37 28.28
CA PRO A 34 -0.75 -11.23 29.19
C PRO A 34 -1.15 -9.88 28.53
N GLY A 35 -1.84 -9.89 27.39
CA GLY A 35 -2.14 -8.74 26.52
C GLY A 35 -3.52 -8.08 26.69
N GLY A 36 -4.07 -8.03 27.91
CA GLY A 36 -5.45 -7.61 28.19
C GLY A 36 -5.96 -6.34 27.48
N ILE A 37 -7.18 -6.41 26.94
CA ILE A 37 -7.81 -5.38 26.09
C ILE A 37 -8.12 -4.10 26.88
N GLY A 38 -7.21 -3.13 26.84
CA GLY A 38 -7.40 -1.78 27.41
C GLY A 38 -7.87 -0.75 26.39
N ASP A 39 -8.97 -0.04 26.69
CA ASP A 39 -9.51 1.08 25.88
C ASP A 39 -8.60 2.32 25.95
N ARG A 40 -7.47 2.29 25.25
CA ARG A 40 -6.54 3.43 25.14
C ARG A 40 -6.95 4.40 24.03
N ARG A 41 -8.03 5.15 24.26
CA ARG A 41 -8.43 6.28 23.41
C ARG A 41 -7.29 7.31 23.34
N GLY A 42 -6.71 7.47 22.14
CA GLY A 42 -5.80 8.58 21.86
C GLY A 42 -4.46 8.54 22.60
N GLU A 43 -3.77 7.39 22.60
CA GLU A 43 -2.33 7.35 22.88
C GLU A 43 -1.63 8.34 21.93
N ARG A 44 -1.18 9.49 22.47
CA ARG A 44 -0.96 10.72 21.68
C ARG A 44 -0.01 10.48 20.51
N LEU A 45 -0.50 10.70 19.29
CA LEU A 45 0.34 11.05 18.13
C LEU A 45 1.37 12.08 18.59
N SER A 46 2.66 11.80 18.37
CA SER A 46 3.74 12.57 18.99
C SER A 46 3.51 14.07 18.77
N ALA A 47 3.67 14.87 19.84
CA ALA A 47 3.15 16.24 19.97
C ALA A 47 3.79 17.30 19.03
N ARG A 48 4.38 16.87 17.92
CA ARG A 48 5.00 17.64 16.83
C ARG A 48 4.49 17.20 15.44
N SER A 49 3.61 16.20 15.36
CA SER A 49 3.04 15.70 14.12
C SER A 49 1.88 16.60 13.67
N ARG A 50 2.00 17.24 12.49
CA ARG A 50 0.96 18.14 11.95
C ARG A 50 0.27 17.50 10.75
N VAL A 51 -1.08 17.55 10.73
CA VAL A 51 -1.88 17.29 9.53
C VAL A 51 -1.32 18.17 8.41
N SER A 52 -0.98 17.55 7.28
CA SER A 52 -0.36 18.24 6.15
C SER A 52 -1.14 18.04 4.85
N TYR A 53 -1.78 16.87 4.67
CA TYR A 53 -2.86 16.68 3.70
C TYR A 53 -4.05 15.99 4.39
N SER A 54 -5.23 16.59 4.33
CA SER A 54 -6.45 16.00 4.89
C SER A 54 -6.97 14.86 4.01
N ALA A 55 -7.76 13.95 4.58
CA ALA A 55 -8.47 12.89 3.85
C ALA A 55 -9.27 13.43 2.65
N SER A 56 -9.93 14.58 2.84
CA SER A 56 -10.68 15.29 1.78
C SER A 56 -9.79 15.86 0.67
N ARG A 57 -8.55 16.27 0.98
CA ARG A 57 -7.56 16.72 -0.02
C ARG A 57 -6.92 15.54 -0.76
N ILE A 58 -6.66 14.43 -0.05
CA ILE A 58 -6.15 13.19 -0.64
C ILE A 58 -7.18 12.62 -1.64
N ALA A 59 -8.44 12.47 -1.23
CA ALA A 59 -9.51 11.98 -2.10
C ALA A 59 -9.65 12.84 -3.39
N LYS A 60 -9.59 14.17 -3.29
CA LYS A 60 -9.60 15.06 -4.46
C LYS A 60 -8.43 14.81 -5.42
N GLN A 61 -7.22 14.60 -4.91
CA GLN A 61 -6.06 14.28 -5.75
C GLN A 61 -6.13 12.88 -6.35
N VAL A 62 -6.65 11.88 -5.63
CA VAL A 62 -6.83 10.53 -6.18
C VAL A 62 -7.87 10.51 -7.30
N VAL A 63 -8.96 11.28 -7.18
CA VAL A 63 -9.92 11.51 -8.27
C VAL A 63 -9.24 12.19 -9.48
N ALA A 64 -8.36 13.17 -9.26
CA ALA A 64 -7.63 13.85 -10.34
C ALA A 64 -6.65 12.91 -11.06
N LEU A 65 -5.87 12.11 -10.33
CA LEU A 65 -4.97 11.10 -10.90
C LEU A 65 -5.74 10.02 -11.66
N GLY A 66 -6.83 9.51 -11.07
CA GLY A 66 -7.69 8.52 -11.71
C GLY A 66 -8.23 8.98 -13.06
N ARG A 67 -8.65 10.26 -13.17
CA ARG A 67 -9.07 10.87 -14.44
C ARG A 67 -7.93 11.01 -15.45
N ALA A 68 -6.71 11.32 -14.99
CA ALA A 68 -5.54 11.43 -15.87
C ALA A 68 -5.14 10.06 -16.45
N ILE A 69 -5.06 9.03 -15.59
CA ILE A 69 -4.74 7.64 -15.95
C ILE A 69 -5.85 7.04 -16.83
N GLU A 70 -7.13 7.20 -16.46
CA GLU A 70 -8.26 6.71 -17.27
C GLU A 70 -8.28 7.34 -18.67
N ARG A 71 -7.88 8.61 -18.82
CA ARG A 71 -7.76 9.23 -20.15
C ARG A 71 -6.68 8.58 -21.01
N GLU A 72 -5.55 8.15 -20.43
CA GLU A 72 -4.50 7.43 -21.14
C GLU A 72 -4.91 5.98 -21.47
N TYR A 73 -5.58 5.29 -20.53
CA TYR A 73 -5.90 3.86 -20.63
C TYR A 73 -7.37 3.53 -20.99
N LYS A 74 -8.15 4.52 -21.44
CA LYS A 74 -9.56 4.39 -21.81
C LYS A 74 -9.80 3.19 -22.75
N GLY A 75 -10.67 2.27 -22.34
CA GLY A 75 -11.03 1.07 -23.12
C GLY A 75 -9.94 -0.01 -23.21
N ARG A 76 -8.77 0.19 -22.58
CA ARG A 76 -7.68 -0.79 -22.54
C ARG A 76 -7.76 -1.67 -21.27
N ARG A 77 -6.91 -2.69 -21.20
CA ARG A 77 -6.61 -3.42 -19.95
C ARG A 77 -5.36 -2.80 -19.33
N LEU A 78 -5.43 -2.46 -18.04
CA LEU A 78 -4.31 -1.95 -17.26
C LEU A 78 -3.92 -2.97 -16.18
N ASP A 79 -2.69 -3.45 -16.23
CA ASP A 79 -2.11 -4.32 -15.22
C ASP A 79 -1.43 -3.47 -14.15
N VAL A 80 -2.06 -3.38 -12.97
CA VAL A 80 -1.66 -2.49 -11.88
C VAL A 80 -0.83 -3.28 -10.87
N VAL A 81 0.46 -2.98 -10.77
CA VAL A 81 1.42 -3.64 -9.88
C VAL A 81 1.56 -2.80 -8.61
N ILE A 82 1.16 -3.33 -7.47
CA ILE A 82 1.02 -2.60 -6.19
C ILE A 82 2.13 -3.01 -5.23
N THR A 83 2.88 -2.05 -4.68
CA THR A 83 3.83 -2.31 -3.60
C THR A 83 3.09 -2.56 -2.28
N LEU A 84 3.42 -3.67 -1.62
CA LEU A 84 2.83 -4.04 -0.33
C LEU A 84 3.39 -3.19 0.83
N ASP A 85 2.78 -3.36 2.00
CA ASP A 85 3.02 -2.68 3.29
C ASP A 85 2.86 -1.14 3.29
N ARG A 86 2.86 -0.48 2.13
CA ARG A 86 2.74 0.99 1.98
C ARG A 86 1.76 1.42 0.88
N GLY A 87 1.85 0.85 -0.32
CA GLY A 87 1.06 1.29 -1.49
C GLY A 87 -0.44 0.99 -1.42
N PHE A 88 -0.86 0.00 -0.64
CA PHE A 88 -2.18 -0.65 -0.76
C PHE A 88 -3.40 0.28 -0.57
N VAL A 89 -3.38 1.22 0.37
CA VAL A 89 -4.53 2.14 0.60
C VAL A 89 -4.68 3.13 -0.57
N PHE A 90 -3.58 3.74 -1.00
CA PHE A 90 -3.56 4.62 -2.17
C PHE A 90 -3.99 3.88 -3.44
N ALA A 91 -3.49 2.66 -3.65
CA ALA A 91 -3.89 1.82 -4.78
C ALA A 91 -5.39 1.49 -4.75
N ALA A 92 -5.94 1.10 -3.60
CA ALA A 92 -7.35 0.75 -3.44
C ALA A 92 -8.30 1.94 -3.68
N ASP A 93 -7.89 3.17 -3.35
CA ASP A 93 -8.66 4.37 -3.69
C ASP A 93 -8.50 4.76 -5.17
N LEU A 94 -7.31 4.59 -5.75
CA LEU A 94 -6.98 4.95 -7.12
C LEU A 94 -7.66 4.04 -8.15
N ILE A 95 -7.60 2.71 -7.98
CA ILE A 95 -8.24 1.78 -8.91
C ILE A 95 -9.76 1.94 -8.97
N ARG A 96 -10.38 2.43 -7.88
CA ARG A 96 -11.82 2.75 -7.82
C ARG A 96 -12.20 4.03 -8.59
N GLN A 97 -11.24 4.78 -9.12
CA GLN A 97 -11.47 5.91 -10.03
C GLN A 97 -11.36 5.51 -11.51
N LEU A 98 -10.80 4.33 -11.80
CA LEU A 98 -10.59 3.82 -13.16
C LEU A 98 -11.86 3.14 -13.67
N ARG A 99 -12.06 3.20 -14.99
CA ARG A 99 -13.19 2.58 -15.72
C ARG A 99 -12.70 1.59 -16.78
N CYS A 100 -11.43 1.68 -17.18
CA CYS A 100 -10.71 0.66 -17.94
C CYS A 100 -10.61 -0.67 -17.17
N ARG A 101 -10.24 -1.75 -17.87
CA ARG A 101 -10.19 -3.10 -17.26
C ARG A 101 -8.92 -3.26 -16.42
N VAL A 102 -9.04 -3.03 -15.12
CA VAL A 102 -7.94 -3.22 -14.15
C VAL A 102 -7.72 -4.71 -13.85
N VAL A 103 -6.44 -5.11 -13.75
CA VAL A 103 -5.99 -6.38 -13.12
C VAL A 103 -4.92 -6.02 -12.09
N CYS A 104 -5.09 -6.42 -10.83
CA CYS A 104 -4.15 -6.08 -9.75
C CYS A 104 -3.13 -7.20 -9.53
N HIS A 105 -1.85 -6.82 -9.40
CA HIS A 105 -0.74 -7.68 -8.99
C HIS A 105 -0.09 -7.07 -7.74
N PHE A 106 0.50 -7.90 -6.87
CA PHE A 106 1.10 -7.45 -5.62
C PHE A 106 2.56 -7.88 -5.51
N VAL A 107 3.43 -6.98 -5.07
CA VAL A 107 4.86 -7.23 -4.87
C VAL A 107 5.28 -6.82 -3.47
N ARG A 108 6.10 -7.64 -2.80
CA ARG A 108 6.79 -7.23 -1.57
C ARG A 108 8.26 -6.99 -1.87
N GLU A 109 8.68 -5.73 -1.77
CA GLU A 109 10.10 -5.41 -1.63
C GLU A 109 10.58 -5.96 -0.28
N ASP A 110 11.70 -6.68 -0.27
CA ASP A 110 12.23 -7.28 0.95
C ASP A 110 13.73 -6.97 1.00
N VAL A 111 14.08 -6.02 1.87
CA VAL A 111 15.45 -5.50 1.97
C VAL A 111 16.19 -6.39 2.95
N ARG A 112 16.63 -7.54 2.45
CA ARG A 112 17.54 -8.43 3.15
C ARG A 112 18.97 -7.96 2.91
N ASP A 113 19.70 -7.67 3.99
CA ASP A 113 21.15 -7.46 3.90
C ASP A 113 21.82 -8.84 3.74
N VAL A 114 21.77 -9.37 2.52
CA VAL A 114 22.40 -10.65 2.15
C VAL A 114 23.87 -10.41 1.86
N ASP A 115 24.76 -11.09 2.59
CA ASP A 115 26.20 -11.00 2.33
C ASP A 115 26.56 -11.62 0.97
N HIS A 116 26.92 -10.75 0.03
CA HIS A 116 27.59 -11.08 -1.22
C HIS A 116 28.65 -9.99 -1.41
N ASP A 117 29.92 -10.36 -1.22
CA ASP A 117 31.10 -9.49 -1.28
C ASP A 117 30.98 -8.20 -0.43
N GLY A 118 30.30 -8.28 0.72
CA GLY A 118 30.11 -7.16 1.64
C GLY A 118 29.12 -6.08 1.18
N HIS A 119 28.19 -6.41 0.28
CA HIS A 119 27.25 -5.45 -0.31
C HIS A 119 25.77 -5.78 -0.05
N ALA A 120 25.08 -4.88 0.67
CA ALA A 120 23.65 -4.95 0.92
C ALA A 120 22.80 -5.00 -0.37
N ARG A 121 22.15 -6.15 -0.64
CA ARG A 121 21.44 -6.43 -1.89
C ARG A 121 19.92 -6.37 -1.71
N ARG A 122 19.26 -5.39 -2.33
CA ARG A 122 17.78 -5.35 -2.38
C ARG A 122 17.23 -6.51 -3.19
N GLU A 123 16.31 -7.26 -2.58
CA GLU A 123 15.50 -8.28 -3.24
C GLU A 123 14.02 -7.84 -3.32
N VAL A 124 13.27 -8.48 -4.21
CA VAL A 124 11.83 -8.25 -4.39
C VAL A 124 11.16 -9.59 -4.63
N PHE A 125 10.22 -9.94 -3.76
CA PHE A 125 9.40 -11.14 -3.90
C PHE A 125 8.12 -10.81 -4.68
N PHE A 126 7.99 -11.46 -5.83
CA PHE A 126 6.75 -11.57 -6.57
C PHE A 126 6.09 -12.89 -6.13
N GLY A 127 4.92 -12.84 -5.48
CA GLY A 127 4.22 -14.07 -5.05
C GLY A 127 3.88 -15.00 -6.21
N ALA A 128 3.57 -14.40 -7.37
CA ALA A 128 3.74 -14.98 -8.69
C ALA A 128 4.28 -13.87 -9.61
N ARG A 129 5.19 -14.19 -10.55
CA ARG A 129 5.66 -13.22 -11.55
C ARG A 129 4.59 -13.06 -12.64
N PRO A 130 3.94 -11.90 -12.79
CA PRO A 130 2.88 -11.75 -13.79
C PRO A 130 3.44 -11.72 -15.21
N ASP A 131 2.72 -12.33 -16.16
CA ASP A 131 2.97 -12.08 -17.59
C ASP A 131 2.44 -10.69 -17.97
N LEU A 132 3.37 -9.78 -18.20
CA LEU A 132 3.13 -8.40 -18.60
C LEU A 132 3.45 -8.15 -20.07
N LYS A 133 3.77 -9.19 -20.86
CA LYS A 133 4.19 -9.04 -22.26
C LYS A 133 3.10 -8.35 -23.09
N GLY A 134 3.44 -7.21 -23.68
CA GLY A 134 2.49 -6.38 -24.46
C GLY A 134 1.29 -5.83 -23.67
N ARG A 135 1.30 -5.89 -22.33
CA ARG A 135 0.31 -5.25 -21.45
C ARG A 135 0.66 -3.78 -21.22
N ASP A 136 -0.34 -2.97 -20.95
CA ASP A 136 -0.16 -1.66 -20.36
C ASP A 136 -0.01 -1.83 -18.84
N VAL A 137 1.02 -1.24 -18.23
CA VAL A 137 1.40 -1.51 -16.83
C VAL A 137 1.53 -0.22 -16.02
N LEU A 138 0.93 -0.20 -14.84
CA LEU A 138 1.09 0.87 -13.86
C LEU A 138 1.67 0.31 -12.56
N LEU A 139 2.92 0.67 -12.24
CA LEU A 139 3.49 0.48 -10.92
C LEU A 139 2.91 1.54 -9.97
N VAL A 140 2.29 1.09 -8.88
CA VAL A 140 1.68 1.94 -7.85
C VAL A 140 2.40 1.74 -6.52
N ASP A 141 2.95 2.83 -6.00
CA ASP A 141 3.64 2.87 -4.70
C ASP A 141 3.16 4.09 -3.88
N ALA A 142 3.50 4.14 -2.59
CA ALA A 142 3.14 5.28 -1.77
C ALA A 142 4.22 6.39 -1.75
N VAL A 143 5.52 6.07 -1.81
CA VAL A 143 6.58 7.10 -1.61
C VAL A 143 7.82 6.92 -2.48
N LEU A 144 7.99 7.81 -3.46
CA LEU A 144 9.22 7.92 -4.26
C LEU A 144 10.27 8.78 -3.52
N ASP A 145 11.00 8.16 -2.57
CA ASP A 145 11.99 8.86 -1.71
C ASP A 145 13.40 8.88 -2.30
N SER A 146 14.08 7.74 -2.45
CA SER A 146 15.38 7.66 -3.10
C SER A 146 15.29 7.35 -4.59
N GLY A 147 14.23 6.65 -5.02
CA GLY A 147 14.04 6.15 -6.38
C GLY A 147 14.68 4.78 -6.65
N VAL A 148 15.66 4.35 -5.84
CA VAL A 148 16.44 3.11 -6.07
C VAL A 148 15.58 1.84 -6.01
N THR A 149 14.49 1.83 -5.23
CA THR A 149 13.55 0.69 -5.23
C THR A 149 12.72 0.69 -6.51
N GLN A 150 12.18 1.85 -6.88
CA GLN A 150 11.26 2.00 -7.98
C GLN A 150 11.96 1.83 -9.34
N GLU A 151 13.19 2.32 -9.49
CA GLU A 151 14.04 2.07 -10.67
C GLU A 151 14.33 0.57 -10.85
N PHE A 152 14.70 -0.13 -9.77
CA PHE A 152 14.89 -1.59 -9.81
C PHE A 152 13.60 -2.31 -10.21
N LEU A 153 12.46 -1.94 -9.61
CA LEU A 153 11.15 -2.52 -9.95
C LEU A 153 10.79 -2.27 -11.42
N LEU A 154 10.90 -1.04 -11.90
CA LEU A 154 10.63 -0.67 -13.29
C LEU A 154 11.51 -1.47 -14.26
N ARG A 155 12.81 -1.62 -13.96
CA ARG A 155 13.71 -2.47 -14.74
C ARG A 155 13.27 -3.94 -14.75
N ARG A 156 12.93 -4.53 -13.60
CA ARG A 156 12.48 -5.93 -13.49
C ARG A 156 11.13 -6.21 -14.15
N LEU A 157 10.23 -5.22 -14.16
CA LEU A 157 8.95 -5.28 -14.88
C LEU A 157 9.16 -5.12 -16.39
N GLY A 158 10.11 -4.26 -16.80
CA GLY A 158 10.51 -4.03 -18.18
C GLY A 158 11.09 -5.27 -18.88
N GLU A 159 11.73 -6.18 -18.15
CA GLU A 159 12.21 -7.48 -18.67
C GLU A 159 11.12 -8.28 -19.40
N SER A 160 9.87 -8.21 -18.93
CA SER A 160 8.72 -8.89 -19.54
C SER A 160 8.25 -8.25 -20.87
N ARG A 161 8.85 -7.13 -21.29
CA ARG A 161 8.48 -6.33 -22.48
C ARG A 161 7.00 -5.91 -22.51
N PRO A 162 6.54 -5.10 -21.53
CA PRO A 162 5.22 -4.47 -21.58
C PRO A 162 5.12 -3.45 -22.72
N ARG A 163 3.88 -3.08 -23.06
CA ARG A 163 3.51 -2.06 -24.06
C ARG A 163 3.70 -0.64 -23.52
N SER A 164 3.35 -0.45 -22.25
CA SER A 164 3.69 0.75 -21.48
C SER A 164 4.07 0.32 -20.07
N LEU A 165 4.92 1.10 -19.42
CA LEU A 165 5.24 0.95 -18.01
C LEU A 165 5.34 2.34 -17.39
N ARG A 166 4.45 2.63 -16.45
CA ARG A 166 4.29 3.93 -15.78
C ARG A 166 4.45 3.78 -14.27
N LEU A 167 4.82 4.86 -13.58
CA LEU A 167 4.90 4.96 -12.13
C LEU A 167 3.88 5.98 -11.60
N ALA A 168 2.99 5.54 -10.72
CA ALA A 168 2.12 6.40 -9.91
C ALA A 168 2.50 6.34 -8.42
N VAL A 169 2.61 7.50 -7.77
CA VAL A 169 2.85 7.58 -6.32
C VAL A 169 1.91 8.53 -5.57
N LEU A 170 1.62 8.23 -4.32
CA LEU A 170 0.93 9.16 -3.42
C LEU A 170 1.82 10.39 -3.14
N LEU A 171 3.07 10.15 -2.76
CA LEU A 171 4.00 11.19 -2.32
C LEU A 171 5.35 11.06 -3.04
N ASP A 172 5.67 12.08 -3.83
CA ASP A 172 6.99 12.23 -4.43
C ASP A 172 7.89 13.11 -3.54
N LYS A 173 9.06 12.58 -3.17
CA LYS A 173 10.02 13.23 -2.28
C LYS A 173 11.36 13.42 -2.99
N THR A 174 11.58 14.62 -3.52
CA THR A 174 12.78 14.94 -4.31
C THR A 174 14.05 15.06 -3.46
N ALA A 175 13.91 15.43 -2.18
CA ALA A 175 15.01 15.77 -1.27
C ALA A 175 16.04 14.66 -0.96
N ARG A 176 15.81 13.42 -1.42
CA ARG A 176 16.74 12.29 -1.28
C ARG A 176 16.88 11.45 -2.56
N ARG A 177 16.43 11.97 -3.71
CA ARG A 177 16.56 11.33 -5.03
C ARG A 177 18.02 10.97 -5.30
N LYS A 178 18.29 9.69 -5.57
CA LYS A 178 19.64 9.14 -5.87
C LYS A 178 19.83 8.70 -7.31
N VAL A 179 18.76 8.68 -8.09
CA VAL A 179 18.67 8.15 -9.46
C VAL A 179 17.82 9.10 -10.30
N ASN A 180 17.99 9.10 -11.63
CA ASN A 180 17.21 9.98 -12.51
C ASN A 180 15.82 9.39 -12.82
N LEU A 181 14.95 9.35 -11.78
CA LEU A 181 13.60 8.81 -11.86
C LEU A 181 12.57 9.83 -11.35
N GLU A 182 11.72 10.29 -12.25
CA GLU A 182 10.50 11.03 -11.96
C GLU A 182 9.28 10.10 -12.09
N PRO A 183 8.20 10.29 -11.30
CA PRO A 183 6.97 9.52 -11.45
C PRO A 183 6.05 10.17 -12.50
N ASP A 184 5.49 9.37 -13.41
CA ASP A 184 4.51 9.85 -14.40
C ASP A 184 3.26 10.47 -13.75
N TYR A 185 2.90 9.98 -12.56
CA TYR A 185 1.76 10.48 -11.78
C TYR A 185 2.13 10.63 -10.30
N PHE A 186 1.84 11.77 -9.69
CA PHE A 186 1.99 11.97 -8.25
C PHE A 186 0.83 12.76 -7.64
N ALA A 187 0.32 12.37 -6.48
CA ALA A 187 -0.76 13.12 -5.81
C ALA A 187 -0.22 14.37 -5.08
N PHE A 188 0.98 14.25 -4.49
CA PHE A 188 1.69 15.32 -3.80
C PHE A 188 3.20 15.24 -4.07
N ARG A 189 3.88 16.39 -4.22
CA ARG A 189 5.34 16.52 -4.36
C ARG A 189 5.90 17.36 -3.22
N THR A 190 7.07 17.00 -2.67
CA THR A 190 7.69 17.75 -1.57
C THR A 190 9.21 17.66 -1.53
N ALA A 191 9.88 18.78 -1.25
CA ALA A 191 11.30 18.84 -0.91
C ALA A 191 11.58 18.59 0.59
N SER A 192 10.62 18.01 1.34
CA SER A 192 10.82 17.67 2.75
C SER A 192 11.37 16.25 2.92
N ASN A 193 12.46 16.12 3.69
CA ASN A 193 13.04 14.83 4.08
C ASN A 193 12.28 14.11 5.22
N GLN A 194 11.22 14.73 5.77
CA GLN A 194 10.48 14.25 6.94
C GLN A 194 9.81 12.87 6.72
N VAL A 195 9.51 12.18 7.82
CA VAL A 195 8.68 10.97 7.85
C VAL A 195 7.20 11.38 7.73
N TRP A 196 6.42 10.54 7.06
CA TRP A 196 4.98 10.73 6.86
C TRP A 196 4.23 9.48 7.33
N THR A 197 3.05 9.68 7.92
CA THR A 197 2.24 8.64 8.56
C THR A 197 0.77 8.82 8.19
N GLY A 198 0.02 7.73 8.05
CA GLY A 198 -1.38 7.74 7.66
C GLY A 198 -1.57 7.31 6.20
N TYR A 199 -2.82 7.02 5.84
CA TYR A 199 -3.25 6.66 4.49
C TYR A 199 -2.38 5.54 3.87
N GLY A 200 -2.25 4.43 4.62
CA GLY A 200 -1.39 3.29 4.26
C GLY A 200 0.07 3.39 4.73
N LEU A 201 0.57 4.59 5.09
CA LEU A 201 1.93 4.75 5.60
C LEU A 201 2.03 4.49 7.10
N ALA A 202 2.89 3.53 7.46
CA ALA A 202 3.31 3.30 8.84
C ALA A 202 4.31 4.38 9.27
N GLY A 203 4.13 4.91 10.48
CA GLY A 203 5.12 5.77 11.12
C GLY A 203 6.32 4.97 11.64
N SER A 204 7.30 5.65 12.24
CA SER A 204 8.51 5.04 12.82
C SER A 204 8.26 4.08 13.99
N SER A 205 7.01 3.90 14.42
CA SER A 205 6.56 2.93 15.43
C SER A 205 5.81 1.74 14.82
N GLY A 206 5.81 1.58 13.49
CA GLY A 206 5.04 0.55 12.77
C GLY A 206 3.52 0.78 12.75
N ARG A 207 3.02 1.86 13.37
CA ARG A 207 1.59 2.15 13.55
C ARG A 207 1.11 3.33 12.70
N GLY A 208 -0.21 3.47 12.56
CA GLY A 208 -0.88 4.65 12.01
C GLY A 208 -1.34 4.56 10.55
N GLN A 209 -1.14 3.43 9.86
CA GLN A 209 -1.59 3.22 8.48
C GLN A 209 -3.10 3.46 8.28
N ASN A 210 -3.88 3.22 9.34
CA ASN A 210 -5.35 3.36 9.40
C ASN A 210 -5.86 4.82 9.55
N LEU A 211 -4.97 5.80 9.73
CA LEU A 211 -5.35 7.21 9.78
C LEU A 211 -5.76 7.69 8.39
N ARG A 212 -6.82 8.50 8.29
CA ARG A 212 -7.36 8.95 6.99
C ARG A 212 -6.57 10.11 6.36
N ASP A 213 -5.89 10.88 7.19
CA ASP A 213 -5.10 12.06 6.81
C ASP A 213 -3.60 11.72 6.72
N LEU A 214 -2.86 12.44 5.86
CA LEU A 214 -1.41 12.33 5.81
C LEU A 214 -0.78 13.32 6.80
N LEU A 215 -0.25 12.76 7.88
CA LEU A 215 0.49 13.47 8.91
C LEU A 215 1.96 13.57 8.53
N ARG A 216 2.55 14.74 8.75
CA ARG A 216 4.00 14.95 8.62
C ARG A 216 4.61 14.98 10.01
N GLY A 217 5.55 14.05 10.26
CA GLY A 217 6.26 13.96 11.54
C GLY A 217 7.14 15.18 11.80
N GLY A 218 7.42 15.46 13.08
CA GLY A 218 8.35 16.52 13.47
C GLY A 218 9.76 16.31 12.91
N ARG A 219 10.61 17.35 12.94
CA ARG A 219 12.04 17.21 12.65
C ARG A 219 12.68 16.28 13.70
N ASN A 220 12.97 15.04 13.33
CA ASN A 220 13.80 14.15 14.14
C ASN A 220 15.24 14.64 14.09
N ALA A 221 15.81 15.00 15.25
CA ALA A 221 17.19 15.43 15.39
C ALA A 221 18.16 14.23 15.36
N VAL A 222 18.20 13.52 14.23
CA VAL A 222 19.16 12.44 13.97
C VAL A 222 20.52 13.08 13.65
N GLY A 223 21.24 13.50 14.69
CA GLY A 223 22.50 14.23 14.50
C GLY A 223 23.17 14.85 15.73
N GLN A 224 22.87 14.42 16.97
CA GLN A 224 23.66 14.82 18.16
C GLN A 224 23.41 13.95 19.42
N ARG A 225 23.52 12.62 19.29
CA ARG A 225 23.58 11.68 20.45
C ARG A 225 24.68 10.61 20.32
N SER A 226 25.87 11.07 19.94
CA SER A 226 27.15 10.41 20.23
C SER A 226 28.13 11.49 20.73
N ARG A 227 29.20 11.10 21.45
CA ARG A 227 30.13 12.00 22.17
C ARG A 227 29.54 12.80 23.35
N ARG A 228 28.90 12.14 24.33
CA ARG A 228 28.80 12.69 25.72
C ARG A 228 28.63 11.64 26.84
N ARG A 229 29.37 10.53 26.76
CA ARG A 229 29.69 9.61 27.88
C ARG A 229 31.06 8.96 27.66
N ARG A 230 32.14 9.71 27.92
CA ARG A 230 33.53 9.22 28.10
C ARG A 230 34.46 10.35 28.59
N LYS A 231 34.19 10.82 29.80
CA LYS A 231 35.10 11.32 30.84
C LYS A 231 34.26 11.44 32.10
#